data_AF-A0A4S8JA72-F1
#
_entry.id   AF-A0A4S8JA72-F1
#
_cell.length_a   1.000
_cell.length_b   1.000
_cell.length_c   1.000
_cell.angle_alpha   90.00
_cell.angle_beta   90.00
_cell.angle_gamma   90.00
#
_symmetry.space_group_name_H-M   'P 1'
#
loop_
_entity.id
_entity.type
_entity.pdbx_description
1 polymer ?
#
loop_
_entity_poly.entity_id
_entity_poly.type
_entity_poly.pdbx_seq_one_letter_code
_entity_poly.pdbx_strand_id
1 'polypeptide(L)'
;MLQEFPLVSKLDPNIYGPPESLITEELIEREIKGIMTVKEALEQKKLFILDYHDLFLPYVHKIRELEDTTMYASRTVFFLTPDDTLRPLAIELTRPASPTKPQWKQVFSPAWDATGAWLWKLAKTHVLAHDSGYHQLVSHW
;
A
#
# COMPACT_ATOMS: atom_id res chain seq x y z
N MET A 1 8.25 10.09 4.77
CA MET A 1 9.14 10.13 3.60
C MET A 1 9.62 8.72 3.34
N LEU A 2 9.63 8.29 2.07
CA LEU A 2 10.13 6.98 1.70
C LEU A 2 11.65 7.04 1.57
N GLN A 3 12.37 6.18 2.29
CA GLN A 3 13.84 6.21 2.35
C GLN A 3 14.50 5.21 1.40
N GLU A 4 13.86 4.06 1.19
CA GLU A 4 14.44 2.94 0.45
C GLU A 4 13.39 2.34 -0.50
N PHE A 5 13.84 1.86 -1.64
CA PHE A 5 13.05 1.16 -2.63
C PHE A 5 13.90 0.03 -3.23
N PRO A 6 13.36 -1.17 -3.51
CA PRO A 6 11.96 -1.60 -3.35
C PRO A 6 11.52 -1.72 -1.88
N LEU A 7 10.20 -1.74 -1.67
CA LEU A 7 9.60 -1.89 -0.34
C LEU A 7 9.68 -3.34 0.12
N VAL A 8 10.16 -3.56 1.34
CA VAL A 8 10.34 -4.90 1.94
C VAL A 8 9.73 -4.95 3.34
N SER A 9 8.91 -5.98 3.58
CA SER A 9 8.33 -6.31 4.89
C SER A 9 9.40 -6.81 5.86
N LYS A 10 9.29 -6.43 7.14
CA LYS A 10 10.13 -6.91 8.25
C LYS A 10 9.53 -8.11 8.98
N LEU A 11 8.31 -8.49 8.64
CA LEU A 11 7.64 -9.68 9.20
C LEU A 11 8.29 -10.98 8.72
N ASP A 12 8.20 -12.04 9.53
CA ASP A 12 8.77 -13.37 9.23
C ASP A 12 8.20 -13.95 7.93
N PRO A 13 9.04 -14.15 6.88
CA PRO A 13 8.59 -14.70 5.61
C PRO A 13 8.02 -16.12 5.69
N ASN A 14 8.42 -16.91 6.70
CA ASN A 14 7.91 -18.26 6.90
C ASN A 14 6.44 -18.25 7.36
N ILE A 15 6.01 -17.16 8.00
CA ILE A 15 4.64 -17.00 8.50
C ILE A 15 3.79 -16.23 7.48
N TYR A 16 4.34 -15.12 6.94
CA TYR A 16 3.55 -14.16 6.17
C TYR A 16 3.76 -14.24 4.66
N GLY A 17 4.69 -15.07 4.19
CA GLY A 17 5.05 -15.22 2.77
C GLY A 17 6.15 -14.24 2.33
N PRO A 18 6.42 -14.16 1.01
CA PRO A 18 7.49 -13.34 0.46
C PRO A 18 7.38 -11.87 0.91
N PRO A 19 8.46 -11.29 1.46
CA PRO A 19 8.43 -9.96 2.07
C PRO A 19 8.42 -8.82 1.04
N GLU A 20 8.73 -9.10 -0.21
CA GLU A 20 8.86 -8.10 -1.27
C GLU A 20 7.48 -7.56 -1.69
N SER A 21 7.38 -6.23 -1.75
CA SER A 21 6.21 -5.55 -2.31
C SER A 21 6.12 -5.78 -3.82
N LEU A 22 4.89 -5.81 -4.34
CA LEU A 22 4.62 -5.81 -5.77
C LEU A 22 4.68 -4.40 -6.40
N ILE A 23 4.87 -3.34 -5.61
CA ILE A 23 5.07 -1.99 -6.16
C ILE A 23 6.48 -1.95 -6.74
N THR A 24 6.58 -1.88 -8.07
CA THR A 24 7.87 -1.86 -8.78
C THR A 24 8.30 -0.45 -9.17
N GLU A 25 9.57 -0.28 -9.53
CA GLU A 25 10.10 1.01 -9.99
C GLU A 25 9.39 1.46 -11.26
N GLU A 26 9.22 0.54 -12.22
CA GLU A 26 8.59 0.82 -13.51
C GLU A 26 7.14 1.30 -13.34
N LEU A 27 6.42 0.75 -12.36
CA LEU A 27 5.07 1.20 -12.04
C LEU A 27 5.10 2.63 -11.48
N ILE A 28 6.00 2.92 -10.54
CA ILE A 28 6.12 4.25 -9.95
C ILE A 28 6.52 5.28 -11.01
N GLU A 29 7.52 4.99 -11.85
CA GLU A 29 7.97 5.90 -12.91
C GLU A 29 6.88 6.17 -13.95
N ARG A 30 6.12 5.13 -14.32
CA ARG A 30 4.94 5.27 -15.18
C ARG A 30 3.92 6.22 -14.57
N GLU A 31 3.62 6.08 -13.28
CA GLU A 31 2.65 6.92 -12.58
C GLU A 31 3.17 8.32 -12.26
N ILE A 32 4.49 8.53 -12.18
CA ILE A 32 5.15 9.85 -12.12
C ILE A 32 5.04 10.58 -13.47
N LYS A 33 4.78 9.87 -14.57
CA LYS A 33 4.56 10.40 -15.92
C LYS A 33 5.78 11.14 -16.48
N GLY A 34 6.96 10.58 -16.27
CA GLY A 34 8.21 11.09 -16.86
C GLY A 34 8.74 12.40 -16.26
N ILE A 35 8.17 12.87 -15.14
CA ILE A 35 8.69 14.05 -14.42
C ILE A 35 10.12 13.78 -13.89
N MET A 36 10.37 12.57 -13.41
CA MET A 36 11.67 12.10 -12.92
C MET A 36 11.65 10.58 -12.72
N THR A 37 12.83 10.00 -12.54
CA THR A 37 13.03 8.60 -12.14
C THR A 37 12.73 8.37 -10.67
N VAL A 38 12.56 7.10 -10.25
CA VAL A 38 12.41 6.75 -8.82
C VAL A 38 13.62 7.21 -8.02
N LYS A 39 14.82 7.02 -8.56
CA LYS A 39 16.08 7.41 -7.92
C LYS A 39 16.14 8.91 -7.64
N GLU A 40 15.87 9.74 -8.65
CA GLU A 40 15.83 11.20 -8.49
C GLU A 40 14.74 11.63 -7.49
N ALA A 41 13.58 10.96 -7.51
CA ALA A 41 12.50 11.25 -6.59
C ALA A 41 12.86 10.91 -5.13
N LEU A 42 13.63 9.84 -4.89
CA LEU A 42 14.17 9.51 -3.56
C LEU A 42 15.22 10.52 -3.11
N GLU A 43 16.20 10.85 -3.97
CA GLU A 43 17.25 11.84 -3.69
C GLU A 43 16.67 13.22 -3.35
N GLN A 44 15.64 13.64 -4.09
CA GLN A 44 14.93 14.91 -3.87
C GLN A 44 13.85 14.82 -2.78
N LYS A 45 13.69 13.69 -2.09
CA LYS A 45 12.71 13.48 -1.01
C LYS A 45 11.26 13.72 -1.46
N LYS A 46 10.94 13.36 -2.71
CA LYS A 46 9.63 13.52 -3.33
C LYS A 46 8.74 12.28 -3.25
N LEU A 47 9.26 11.14 -2.78
CA LEU A 47 8.45 9.95 -2.48
C LEU A 47 8.10 9.86 -0.99
N PHE A 48 6.84 9.57 -0.73
CA PHE A 48 6.29 9.38 0.61
C PHE A 48 5.52 8.07 0.66
N ILE A 49 5.40 7.51 1.86
CA ILE A 49 4.70 6.26 2.09
C ILE A 49 3.80 6.37 3.31
N LEU A 50 2.60 5.81 3.19
CA LEU A 50 1.73 5.42 4.30
C LEU A 50 1.80 3.89 4.38
N ASP A 51 2.58 3.36 5.32
CA ASP A 51 2.85 1.93 5.45
C ASP A 51 2.13 1.35 6.67
N TYR A 52 1.01 0.70 6.39
CA TYR A 52 0.25 -0.05 7.38
C TYR A 52 0.39 -1.57 7.20
N HIS A 53 1.34 -2.01 6.35
CA HIS A 53 1.45 -3.42 6.01
C HIS A 53 1.87 -4.24 7.23
N ASP A 54 3.06 -3.98 7.77
CA ASP A 54 3.61 -4.80 8.85
C ASP A 54 2.82 -4.66 10.15
N LEU A 55 2.16 -3.50 10.32
CA LEU A 55 1.29 -3.22 11.45
C LEU A 55 0.02 -4.10 11.43
N PHE A 56 -0.68 -4.15 10.29
CA PHE A 56 -2.00 -4.80 10.23
C PHE A 56 -1.97 -6.24 9.71
N LEU A 57 -0.96 -6.66 8.95
CA LEU A 57 -0.89 -8.02 8.41
C LEU A 57 -1.06 -9.12 9.47
N PRO A 58 -0.51 -9.01 10.71
CA PRO A 58 -0.73 -9.98 11.79
C PRO A 58 -2.19 -10.11 12.26
N TYR A 59 -3.03 -9.09 12.01
CA TYR A 59 -4.43 -9.04 12.46
C TYR A 59 -5.42 -9.41 11.35
N VAL A 60 -4.98 -9.51 10.10
CA VAL A 60 -5.87 -9.71 8.95
C VAL A 60 -6.75 -10.95 9.11
N HIS A 61 -6.20 -12.09 9.51
CA HIS A 61 -7.00 -13.32 9.67
C HIS A 61 -7.99 -13.21 10.83
N LYS A 62 -7.54 -12.71 11.98
CA LYS A 62 -8.38 -12.54 13.18
C LYS A 62 -9.59 -11.66 12.90
N ILE A 63 -9.40 -10.58 12.15
CA ILE A 63 -10.50 -9.69 11.80
C ILE A 63 -11.43 -10.38 10.81
N ARG A 64 -10.91 -11.04 9.77
CA ARG A 64 -11.71 -11.72 8.75
C ARG A 64 -12.51 -12.94 9.24
N GLU A 65 -12.26 -13.41 10.46
CA GLU A 65 -13.08 -14.42 11.14
C GLU A 65 -14.39 -13.84 11.69
N LEU A 66 -14.48 -12.51 11.85
CA LEU A 66 -15.68 -11.82 12.30
C LEU A 66 -16.69 -11.70 11.15
N GLU A 67 -17.97 -11.87 11.47
CA GLU A 67 -19.08 -11.76 10.51
C GLU A 67 -19.08 -10.40 9.79
N ASP A 68 -19.32 -10.43 8.48
CA ASP A 68 -19.40 -9.25 7.59
C ASP A 68 -18.18 -8.33 7.58
N THR A 69 -17.01 -8.84 7.96
CA THR A 69 -15.77 -8.06 7.92
C THR A 69 -14.78 -8.54 6.86
N THR A 70 -13.95 -7.62 6.39
CA THR A 70 -12.81 -7.92 5.54
C THR A 70 -11.68 -6.95 5.85
N MET A 71 -10.45 -7.44 5.81
CA MET A 71 -9.27 -6.61 6.03
C MET A 71 -8.14 -7.04 5.09
N TYR A 72 -7.29 -6.06 4.77
CA TYR A 72 -6.00 -6.22 4.11
C TYR A 72 -4.94 -5.44 4.89
N ALA A 73 -3.69 -5.72 4.63
CA ALA A 73 -2.58 -4.87 5.03
C ALA A 73 -2.22 -3.97 3.85
N SER A 74 -2.06 -2.66 4.05
CA SER A 74 -1.90 -1.71 2.93
C SER A 74 -0.59 -0.94 2.95
N ARG A 75 0.00 -0.74 1.77
CA ARG A 75 1.05 0.27 1.53
C ARG A 75 0.56 1.26 0.49
N THR A 76 0.72 2.56 0.75
CA THR A 76 0.40 3.60 -0.23
C THR A 76 1.60 4.47 -0.50
N VAL A 77 2.02 4.53 -1.77
CA VAL A 77 3.11 5.42 -2.21
C VAL A 77 2.52 6.70 -2.77
N PHE A 78 3.07 7.84 -2.35
CA PHE A 78 2.71 9.18 -2.82
C PHE A 78 3.93 9.86 -3.43
N PHE A 79 3.65 10.77 -4.36
CA PHE A 79 4.64 11.64 -4.98
C PHE A 79 4.29 13.10 -4.73
N LEU A 80 5.29 13.88 -4.32
CA LEU A 80 5.19 15.33 -4.22
C LEU A 80 5.37 15.93 -5.62
N THR A 81 4.27 16.45 -6.16
CA THR A 81 4.23 17.04 -7.50
C THR A 81 5.02 18.35 -7.55
N PRO A 82 5.40 18.83 -8.76
CA PRO A 82 5.94 20.18 -8.93
C PRO A 82 5.04 21.29 -8.39
N ASP A 83 3.72 21.07 -8.35
CA ASP A 83 2.74 22.01 -7.78
C ASP A 83 2.59 21.90 -6.25
N ASP A 84 3.56 21.28 -5.56
CA ASP A 84 3.61 21.10 -4.10
C ASP A 84 2.40 20.35 -3.48
N THR A 85 1.75 19.47 -4.26
CA THR A 85 0.68 18.59 -3.77
C THR A 85 1.14 17.14 -3.67
N LEU A 86 0.63 16.39 -2.69
CA LEU A 86 0.85 14.95 -2.62
C LEU A 86 -0.17 14.23 -3.47
N ARG A 87 0.32 13.47 -4.46
CA ARG A 87 -0.50 12.61 -5.31
C ARG A 87 -0.24 11.14 -5.01
N PRO A 88 -1.28 10.33 -4.72
CA PRO A 88 -1.12 8.88 -4.57
C PRO A 88 -0.77 8.25 -5.93
N LEU A 89 0.27 7.42 -5.96
CA LEU A 89 0.73 6.71 -7.13
C LEU A 89 0.27 5.25 -7.16
N ALA A 90 0.37 4.56 -6.02
CA ALA A 90 0.10 3.14 -5.94
C ALA A 90 -0.41 2.76 -4.54
N ILE A 91 -1.31 1.79 -4.49
CA ILE A 91 -1.77 1.13 -3.27
C ILE A 91 -1.55 -0.38 -3.45
N GLU A 92 -0.75 -0.98 -2.60
CA GLU A 92 -0.68 -2.43 -2.45
C GLU A 92 -1.64 -2.86 -1.33
N LEU A 93 -2.45 -3.88 -1.60
CA LEU A 93 -3.25 -4.58 -0.59
C LEU A 93 -2.77 -6.03 -0.48
N THR A 94 -2.48 -6.47 0.74
CA THR A 94 -1.99 -7.82 1.03
C THR A 94 -2.93 -8.55 1.99
N ARG A 95 -3.24 -9.80 1.66
CA ARG A 95 -3.85 -10.78 2.55
C ARG A 95 -2.83 -11.91 2.78
N PRO A 96 -2.50 -12.25 4.04
CA PRO A 96 -1.54 -13.32 4.31
C PRO A 96 -2.08 -14.68 3.86
N ALA A 97 -1.17 -15.64 3.68
CA ALA A 97 -1.54 -17.02 3.38
C ALA A 97 -2.32 -17.64 4.54
N SER A 98 -3.20 -18.59 4.22
CA SER A 98 -3.97 -19.39 5.18
C SER A 98 -3.91 -20.86 4.76
N PRO A 99 -4.29 -21.82 5.63
CA PRO A 99 -4.31 -23.24 5.27
C PRO A 99 -5.12 -23.57 4.02
N THR A 100 -6.10 -22.72 3.65
CA THR A 100 -7.02 -22.96 2.53
C THR A 100 -6.76 -22.07 1.31
N LYS A 101 -6.00 -20.98 1.47
CA LYS A 101 -5.79 -19.97 0.42
C LYS A 101 -4.35 -19.45 0.45
N PRO A 102 -3.68 -19.36 -0.71
CA PRO A 102 -2.36 -18.75 -0.78
C PRO A 102 -2.40 -17.26 -0.40
N GLN A 103 -1.22 -16.70 -0.14
CA GLN A 103 -1.06 -15.25 -0.01
C GLN A 103 -1.65 -14.58 -1.25
N TRP A 104 -2.38 -13.51 -1.04
CA TRP A 104 -2.89 -12.68 -2.12
C TRP A 104 -2.36 -11.26 -1.91
N LYS A 105 -1.76 -10.70 -2.95
CA LYS A 105 -1.33 -9.31 -2.98
C LYS A 105 -1.62 -8.73 -4.35
N GLN A 106 -2.07 -7.48 -4.39
CA GLN A 106 -2.36 -6.77 -5.63
C GLN A 106 -2.04 -5.29 -5.49
N VAL A 107 -1.49 -4.71 -6.55
CA VAL A 107 -1.24 -3.27 -6.65
C VAL A 107 -2.33 -2.63 -7.49
N PHE A 108 -2.86 -1.52 -6.97
CA PHE A 108 -3.80 -0.64 -7.63
C PHE A 108 -3.12 0.69 -7.89
N SER A 109 -3.39 1.28 -9.05
CA SER A 109 -2.88 2.60 -9.44
C SER A 109 -4.02 3.42 -10.05
N PRO A 110 -3.90 4.76 -10.15
CA PRO A 110 -4.88 5.58 -10.83
C PRO A 110 -5.20 5.05 -12.24
N ALA A 111 -6.48 4.81 -12.51
CA ALA A 111 -6.94 4.29 -13.79
C ALA A 111 -8.17 5.07 -14.28
N TRP A 112 -8.39 5.04 -15.60
CA TRP A 112 -9.41 5.84 -16.30
C TRP A 112 -10.53 5.00 -16.90
N ASP A 113 -10.31 3.70 -17.11
CA ASP A 113 -11.39 2.79 -17.48
C ASP A 113 -12.33 2.58 -16.28
N ALA A 114 -13.58 2.19 -16.57
CA ALA A 114 -14.61 2.08 -15.55
C ALA A 114 -14.19 1.12 -14.41
N THR A 115 -13.66 -0.05 -14.75
CA THR A 115 -13.28 -1.08 -13.77
C THR A 115 -12.10 -0.61 -12.92
N GLY A 116 -11.03 -0.14 -13.55
CA GLY A 116 -9.85 0.37 -12.88
C GLY A 116 -10.15 1.55 -11.96
N ALA A 117 -10.98 2.50 -12.41
CA ALA A 117 -11.38 3.65 -11.60
C ALA A 117 -12.15 3.24 -10.33
N TRP A 118 -13.04 2.25 -10.44
CA TRP A 118 -13.76 1.69 -9.28
C TRP A 118 -12.84 0.94 -8.33
N LEU A 119 -11.96 0.08 -8.86
CA LEU A 119 -10.97 -0.64 -8.05
C LEU A 119 -10.03 0.32 -7.32
N TRP A 120 -9.60 1.41 -7.98
CA TRP A 120 -8.77 2.44 -7.36
C TRP A 120 -9.49 3.15 -6.21
N LYS A 121 -10.78 3.47 -6.38
CA LYS A 121 -11.60 4.03 -5.29
C LYS A 121 -11.71 3.05 -4.12
N LEU A 122 -11.96 1.77 -4.40
CA LEU A 122 -12.07 0.74 -3.36
C LEU A 122 -10.75 0.54 -2.59
N ALA A 123 -9.62 0.55 -3.30
CA ALA A 123 -8.30 0.47 -2.68
C ALA A 123 -8.05 1.64 -1.72
N LYS A 124 -8.41 2.87 -2.12
CA LYS A 124 -8.36 4.04 -1.23
C LYS A 124 -9.27 3.91 -0.02
N THR A 125 -10.48 3.36 -0.17
CA THR A 125 -11.38 3.10 0.96
C THR A 125 -10.76 2.17 1.99
N HIS A 126 -10.06 1.10 1.56
CA HIS A 126 -9.33 0.24 2.48
C HIS A 126 -8.23 1.01 3.23
N VAL A 127 -7.42 1.81 2.51
CA VAL A 127 -6.37 2.63 3.13
C VAL A 127 -6.95 3.59 4.17
N LEU A 128 -8.06 4.26 3.89
CA LEU A 128 -8.72 5.16 4.84
C LEU A 128 -9.30 4.43 6.05
N ALA A 129 -9.81 3.22 5.88
CA ALA A 129 -10.28 2.40 7.00
C ALA A 129 -9.11 2.01 7.94
N HIS A 130 -7.97 1.61 7.36
CA HIS A 130 -6.74 1.33 8.10
C HIS A 130 -6.22 2.57 8.84
N ASP A 131 -6.17 3.71 8.14
CA ASP A 131 -5.74 4.99 8.71
C ASP A 131 -6.64 5.45 9.85
N SER A 132 -7.96 5.32 9.71
CA SER A 132 -8.92 5.64 10.76
C SER A 132 -8.73 4.77 12.00
N GLY A 133 -8.52 3.46 11.81
CA GLY A 133 -8.25 2.53 12.91
C GLY A 133 -6.96 2.88 13.65
N TYR A 134 -5.88 3.16 12.91
CA TYR A 134 -4.61 3.59 13.49
C TYR A 134 -4.72 4.94 14.21
N HIS A 135 -5.38 5.91 13.57
CA HIS A 135 -5.60 7.23 14.13
C HIS A 135 -6.29 7.13 15.49
N GLN A 136 -7.42 6.43 15.56
CA GLN A 136 -8.21 6.36 16.80
C GLN A 136 -7.53 5.54 17.90
N LEU A 137 -6.84 4.45 17.57
CA LEU A 137 -6.33 3.52 18.58
C LEU A 137 -4.86 3.76 18.97
N VAL A 138 -4.10 4.49 18.16
CA VAL A 138 -2.65 4.67 18.36
C VAL A 138 -2.25 6.14 18.40
N SER A 139 -2.76 6.97 17.48
CA SER A 139 -2.32 8.37 17.38
C SER A 139 -3.08 9.31 18.32
N HIS A 140 -4.36 9.04 18.55
CA HIS A 140 -5.26 9.93 19.29
C HIS A 140 -5.47 9.52 20.76
N TRP A 141 -5.63 8.22 21.03
CA TRP A 141 -5.95 7.69 22.37
C TRP A 141 -4.98 8.16 23.46
#